data_AF-A0A088BB29-F1
#
_entry.id   AF-A0A088BB29-F1
#
_cell.length_a   1.000
_cell.length_b   1.000
_cell.length_c   1.000
_cell.angle_alpha   90.00
_cell.angle_beta   90.00
_cell.angle_gamma   90.00
#
_symmetry.space_group_name_H-M   'P 1'
#
loop_
_entity.id
_entity.type
_entity.pdbx_description
1 polymer ?
#
loop_
_entity_poly.entity_id
_entity_poly.type
_entity_poly.pdbx_seq_one_letter_code
_entity_poly.pdbx_strand_id
1 'polypeptide(L)'
;WGATVITNMLSAVPWIGGDFVQLLWGGFSVSNATLNRFFSAVVHLIAIHTHGSGNPLGVSGNADRLAFHPYFTFKDVIVTYAPNVMGHSDNYIPANPMVTPPSIVPEWYLLPYYAI
;
A
#
# COMPACT_ATOMS: atom_id res chain seq x y z
N TRP A 1 14.25 0.94 -3.44
CA TRP A 1 14.27 1.18 -4.90
C TRP A 1 12.91 1.47 -5.50
N GLY A 2 11.87 0.69 -5.16
CA GLY A 2 10.49 0.96 -5.65
C GLY A 2 10.03 2.41 -5.44
N ALA A 3 10.27 3.00 -4.26
CA ALA A 3 9.95 4.40 -3.99
C ALA A 3 10.59 5.36 -5.01
N THR A 4 11.85 5.16 -5.37
CA THR A 4 12.57 5.99 -6.36
C THR A 4 11.94 5.87 -7.74
N VAL A 5 11.63 4.65 -8.20
CA VAL A 5 11.05 4.42 -9.52
C VAL A 5 9.63 4.98 -9.61
N ILE A 6 8.77 4.68 -8.64
CA ILE A 6 7.36 5.07 -8.63
C ILE A 6 7.22 6.60 -8.58
N THR A 7 7.96 7.26 -7.70
CA THR A 7 7.87 8.74 -7.59
C THR A 7 8.46 9.45 -8.80
N ASN A 8 9.52 8.91 -9.41
CA ASN A 8 10.08 9.46 -10.65
C ASN A 8 9.11 9.40 -11.83
N MET A 9 8.06 8.59 -11.81
CA MET A 9 7.02 8.63 -12.86
C MET A 9 6.36 10.02 -12.96
N LEU A 10 6.31 10.80 -11.87
CA LEU A 10 5.77 12.16 -11.87
C LEU A 10 6.67 13.16 -12.61
N SER A 11 7.95 12.85 -12.81
CA SER A 11 8.84 13.66 -13.65
C SER A 11 8.39 13.73 -15.11
N ALA A 12 7.56 12.79 -15.55
CA ALA A 12 6.99 12.79 -16.90
C ALA A 12 5.94 13.89 -17.13
N VAL A 13 5.46 14.55 -16.07
CA VAL A 13 4.54 15.69 -16.20
C VAL A 13 5.30 16.89 -16.80
N PRO A 14 4.87 17.44 -17.95
CA PRO A 14 5.56 18.55 -18.58
C PRO A 14 5.66 19.76 -17.64
N TRP A 15 6.83 20.41 -17.66
CA TRP A 15 7.15 21.68 -17.00
C TRP A 15 7.27 21.62 -15.47
N ILE A 16 6.38 20.92 -14.79
CA ILE A 16 6.28 20.89 -13.31
C ILE A 16 6.64 19.54 -12.69
N GLY A 17 6.94 18.52 -13.50
CA GLY A 17 7.21 17.16 -13.01
C GLY A 17 8.37 17.08 -12.03
N GLY A 18 9.45 17.84 -12.27
CA GLY A 18 10.60 17.89 -11.35
C GLY A 18 10.24 18.43 -9.97
N ASP A 19 9.43 19.48 -9.92
CA ASP A 19 9.00 20.11 -8.66
C ASP A 19 8.11 19.16 -7.84
N PHE A 20 7.24 18.38 -8.50
CA PHE A 20 6.41 17.37 -7.83
C PHE A 20 7.23 16.24 -7.21
N VAL A 21 8.25 15.77 -7.91
CA VAL A 21 9.14 14.71 -7.40
C VAL A 21 9.88 15.19 -6.15
N GLN A 22 10.46 16.39 -6.19
CA GLN A 22 11.17 16.97 -5.04
C GLN A 22 10.23 17.25 -3.86
N LEU A 23 9.01 17.72 -4.14
CA LEU A 23 7.98 17.95 -3.11
C LEU A 23 7.62 16.64 -2.38
N LEU A 24 7.46 15.55 -3.15
CA LEU A 24 7.15 14.24 -2.59
C LEU A 24 8.30 13.70 -1.74
N TRP A 25 9.54 13.78 -2.25
CA TRP A 25 10.74 13.35 -1.52
C TRP A 25 11.05 14.21 -0.29
N GLY A 26 10.58 15.46 -0.28
CA GLY A 26 10.97 16.43 0.75
C GLY A 26 12.46 16.75 0.71
N GLY A 27 13.09 16.65 -0.47
CA GLY A 27 14.53 16.78 -0.68
C GLY A 27 14.97 16.29 -2.07
N PHE A 28 16.28 16.15 -2.28
CA PHE A 28 16.86 15.75 -3.57
C PHE A 28 16.84 14.23 -3.84
N SER A 29 16.51 13.43 -2.83
CA SER A 29 16.41 11.98 -2.93
C SER A 29 15.43 11.42 -1.89
N VAL A 30 15.00 10.18 -2.09
CA VAL A 30 14.14 9.46 -1.12
C VAL A 30 14.84 9.40 0.23
N SER A 31 14.21 10.01 1.25
CA SER A 31 14.77 10.16 2.60
C SER A 31 13.73 9.89 3.69
N ASN A 32 14.08 10.12 4.95
CA ASN A 32 13.19 9.95 6.10
C ASN A 32 11.90 10.79 6.00
N ALA A 33 11.94 11.95 5.35
CA ALA A 33 10.78 12.83 5.20
C ALA A 33 9.64 12.20 4.39
N THR A 34 9.98 11.31 3.44
CA THR A 34 9.03 10.57 2.58
C THR A 34 8.23 9.51 3.34
N LEU A 35 8.86 8.85 4.32
CA LEU A 35 8.28 7.70 5.02
C LEU A 35 7.13 8.09 5.96
N ASN A 36 7.17 9.30 6.53
CA ASN A 36 6.20 9.76 7.53
C ASN A 36 4.87 10.28 6.94
N ARG A 37 4.67 10.23 5.62
CA ARG A 37 3.57 10.94 4.94
C ARG A 37 2.45 10.02 4.43
N PHE A 38 2.68 8.72 4.43
CA PHE A 38 1.71 7.75 3.96
C PHE A 38 0.89 7.20 5.13
N PHE A 39 -0.18 7.91 5.51
CA PHE A 39 -1.19 7.30 6.36
C PHE A 39 -2.58 7.91 6.15
N SER A 40 -3.50 7.12 5.60
CA SER A 40 -4.91 7.52 5.39
C SER A 40 -5.93 6.43 5.78
N ALA A 41 -5.51 5.42 6.56
CA ALA A 41 -6.37 4.28 6.91
C ALA A 41 -7.59 4.66 7.79
N VAL A 42 -7.45 5.66 8.66
CA VAL A 42 -8.50 6.06 9.61
C VAL A 42 -9.71 6.68 8.91
N VAL A 43 -9.48 7.51 7.90
CA VAL A 43 -10.56 8.19 7.15
C VAL A 43 -11.44 7.17 6.42
N HIS A 44 -10.81 6.14 5.84
CA HIS A 44 -11.53 5.08 5.14
C HIS A 44 -12.46 4.30 6.08
N LEU A 45 -11.99 3.97 7.30
CA LEU A 45 -12.80 3.26 8.30
C LEU A 45 -13.99 4.09 8.78
N ILE A 46 -13.80 5.40 8.97
CA ILE A 46 -14.90 6.31 9.35
C ILE A 46 -15.99 6.30 8.26
N ALA A 47 -15.59 6.37 6.99
CA ALA A 47 -16.55 6.36 5.88
C ALA A 47 -17.41 5.08 5.88
N ILE A 48 -16.79 3.91 6.03
CA ILE A 48 -17.53 2.63 6.10
C ILE A 48 -18.43 2.56 7.34
N HIS A 49 -17.97 3.08 8.49
CA HIS A 49 -18.75 3.02 9.72
C HIS A 49 -20.08 3.79 9.63
N THR A 50 -20.15 4.86 8.83
CA THR A 50 -21.38 5.66 8.68
C THR A 50 -22.53 4.91 8.00
N HIS A 51 -22.23 4.01 7.06
CA HIS A 51 -23.26 3.29 6.27
C HIS A 51 -23.31 1.78 6.58
N GLY A 52 -22.27 1.24 7.22
CA GLY A 52 -22.10 -0.19 7.44
C GLY A 52 -21.65 -0.94 6.18
N SER A 53 -21.25 -2.20 6.35
CA SER A 53 -20.82 -3.07 5.25
C SER A 53 -22.01 -3.52 4.39
N GLY A 54 -21.77 -3.67 3.08
CA GLY A 54 -22.67 -4.41 2.20
C GLY A 54 -22.67 -5.92 2.49
N ASN A 55 -23.60 -6.65 1.87
CA ASN A 55 -23.65 -8.11 1.91
C ASN A 55 -23.72 -8.70 0.50
N PRO A 56 -23.39 -9.99 0.30
CA PRO A 56 -23.33 -10.62 -1.03
C PRO A 56 -24.65 -10.58 -1.81
N LEU A 57 -25.80 -10.45 -1.14
CA LEU A 57 -27.10 -10.37 -1.77
C LEU A 57 -27.44 -8.94 -2.26
N GLY A 58 -26.64 -7.93 -1.89
CA GLY A 58 -26.82 -6.54 -2.31
C GLY A 58 -28.07 -5.85 -1.74
N VAL A 59 -28.78 -6.50 -0.81
CA VAL A 59 -29.97 -5.95 -0.14
C VAL A 59 -29.61 -5.32 1.20
N SER A 60 -30.56 -4.66 1.87
CA SER A 60 -30.30 -4.10 3.20
C SER A 60 -30.02 -5.19 4.23
N GLY A 61 -28.87 -5.09 4.92
CA GLY A 61 -28.52 -5.96 6.05
C GLY A 61 -29.11 -5.51 7.39
N ASN A 62 -30.04 -4.56 7.42
CA ASN A 62 -30.56 -3.99 8.68
C ASN A 62 -31.45 -4.97 9.46
N ALA A 63 -32.08 -5.92 8.76
CA ALA A 63 -32.98 -6.89 9.38
C ALA A 63 -32.27 -7.98 10.18
N ASP A 64 -31.01 -8.29 9.83
CA ASP A 64 -30.21 -9.33 10.47
C ASP A 64 -28.77 -8.86 10.62
N ARG A 65 -28.45 -8.34 11.81
CA ARG A 65 -27.11 -7.87 12.16
C ARG A 65 -26.58 -8.66 13.34
N LEU A 66 -25.35 -9.17 13.17
CA LEU A 66 -24.57 -9.77 14.24
C LEU A 66 -23.54 -8.77 14.76
N ALA A 67 -23.22 -8.87 16.05
CA ALA A 67 -22.14 -8.10 16.65
C ALA A 67 -20.78 -8.47 16.03
N PHE A 68 -19.88 -7.50 15.90
CA PHE A 68 -18.53 -7.72 15.34
C PHE A 68 -17.75 -8.76 16.17
N HIS A 69 -17.78 -8.63 17.49
CA HIS A 69 -17.24 -9.60 18.43
C HIS A 69 -18.36 -10.51 18.96
N PRO A 70 -18.18 -11.84 19.02
CA PRO A 70 -16.95 -12.59 18.70
C PRO A 70 -16.82 -13.04 17.24
N TYR A 71 -17.90 -13.02 16.47
CA TYR A 71 -18.01 -13.74 15.20
C TYR A 71 -16.96 -13.35 14.16
N PHE A 72 -16.84 -12.05 13.86
CA PHE A 72 -15.91 -11.56 12.84
C PHE A 72 -14.48 -11.47 13.37
N THR A 73 -14.31 -11.20 14.67
CA THR A 73 -12.99 -11.21 15.31
C THR A 73 -12.30 -12.58 15.19
N PHE A 74 -13.01 -13.68 15.47
CA PHE A 74 -12.42 -15.02 15.33
C PHE A 74 -12.20 -15.41 13.87
N LYS A 75 -13.10 -15.03 12.97
CA LYS A 75 -12.96 -15.28 11.53
C LYS A 75 -11.65 -14.67 10.99
N ASP A 76 -11.31 -13.46 11.40
CA ASP A 76 -10.16 -12.71 10.85
C ASP A 76 -8.79 -13.26 11.33
N VAL A 77 -8.73 -14.00 12.43
CA VAL A 77 -7.47 -14.52 13.01
C VAL A 77 -6.93 -15.77 12.31
N ILE A 78 -7.75 -16.51 11.56
CA ILE A 78 -7.45 -17.87 11.09
C ILE A 78 -6.32 -17.95 10.02
N VAL A 79 -5.81 -16.84 9.48
CA VAL A 79 -5.14 -16.82 8.16
C VAL A 79 -3.59 -16.94 8.17
N THR A 80 -2.89 -16.96 9.30
CA THR A 80 -1.43 -16.71 9.28
C THR A 80 -0.55 -17.96 9.43
N TYR A 81 -0.20 -18.64 8.32
CA TYR A 81 0.73 -19.80 8.35
C TYR A 81 2.03 -19.65 7.55
N ALA A 82 2.14 -18.67 6.65
CA ALA A 82 3.31 -18.54 5.77
C ALA A 82 3.67 -17.06 5.50
N PRO A 83 4.29 -16.37 6.48
CA PRO A 83 4.40 -14.91 6.47
C PRO A 83 5.25 -14.32 5.34
N ASN A 84 6.20 -15.10 4.80
CA ASN A 84 7.20 -14.59 3.86
C ASN A 84 7.06 -15.14 2.43
N VAL A 85 6.09 -16.04 2.18
CA VAL A 85 5.95 -16.72 0.86
C VAL A 85 5.66 -15.72 -0.27
N MET A 86 4.96 -14.63 0.03
CA MET A 86 4.63 -13.59 -0.94
C MET A 86 5.61 -12.39 -0.91
N GLY A 87 6.67 -12.48 -0.10
CA GLY A 87 7.67 -11.42 0.05
C GLY A 87 8.86 -11.59 -0.88
N HIS A 88 9.64 -10.52 -1.03
CA HIS A 88 10.92 -10.56 -1.75
C HIS A 88 12.07 -10.55 -0.75
N SER A 89 13.03 -11.49 -0.89
CA SER A 89 14.15 -11.64 0.05
C SER A 89 15.01 -10.37 0.18
N ASP A 90 15.19 -9.64 -0.91
CA ASP A 90 16.01 -8.42 -0.95
C ASP A 90 15.46 -7.30 -0.03
N ASN A 91 14.17 -7.35 0.34
CA ASN A 91 13.58 -6.40 1.30
C ASN A 91 14.03 -6.64 2.76
N TYR A 92 14.75 -7.73 3.04
CA TYR A 92 15.43 -7.96 4.32
C TYR A 92 16.86 -7.41 4.35
N ILE A 93 17.38 -6.94 3.22
CA ILE A 93 18.70 -6.29 3.14
C ILE A 93 18.50 -4.78 3.35
N PRO A 94 19.27 -4.13 4.24
CA PRO A 94 19.20 -2.69 4.42
C PRO A 94 19.41 -1.93 3.10
N ALA A 95 18.61 -0.90 2.86
CA ALA A 95 18.68 -0.12 1.64
C ALA A 95 20.04 0.58 1.48
N ASN A 96 20.66 0.43 0.31
CA ASN A 96 21.92 1.09 -0.04
C ASN A 96 21.73 1.98 -1.28
N PRO A 97 21.62 3.31 -1.15
CA PRO A 97 21.35 4.21 -2.30
C PRO A 97 22.35 4.13 -3.46
N MET A 98 23.52 3.51 -3.28
CA MET A 98 24.57 3.40 -4.29
C MET A 98 24.51 2.09 -5.10
N VAL A 99 23.72 1.08 -4.69
CA VAL A 99 23.77 -0.27 -5.29
C VAL A 99 22.37 -0.83 -5.54
N THR A 100 21.91 -0.80 -6.78
CA THR A 100 20.65 -1.45 -7.15
C THR A 100 20.83 -2.98 -7.28
N PRO A 101 20.04 -3.81 -6.58
CA PRO A 101 20.09 -5.27 -6.71
C PRO A 101 19.76 -5.72 -8.14
N PRO A 102 20.47 -6.73 -8.69
CA PRO A 102 20.17 -7.26 -10.02
C PRO A 102 18.83 -8.02 -10.07
N SER A 103 18.36 -8.54 -8.93
CA SER A 103 17.09 -9.23 -8.73
C SER A 103 15.91 -8.29 -8.45
N ILE A 104 16.02 -7.00 -8.81
CA ILE A 104 14.96 -6.03 -8.53
C ILE A 104 13.67 -6.38 -9.30
N VAL A 105 12.60 -6.67 -8.55
CA VAL A 105 11.26 -6.97 -9.07
C VAL A 105 10.23 -6.28 -8.16
N PRO A 106 9.17 -5.67 -8.71
CA PRO A 106 8.10 -5.11 -7.89
C PRO A 106 7.30 -6.23 -7.21
N GLU A 107 6.54 -5.87 -6.17
CA GLU A 107 5.65 -6.81 -5.49
C GLU A 107 4.63 -7.42 -6.47
N TRP A 108 4.23 -8.67 -6.22
CA TRP A 108 3.48 -9.49 -7.16
C TRP A 108 2.18 -8.85 -7.67
N TYR A 109 1.49 -8.07 -6.83
CA TYR A 109 0.24 -7.37 -7.18
C TYR A 109 0.46 -6.16 -8.10
N LEU A 110 1.70 -5.70 -8.27
CA LEU A 110 2.09 -4.64 -9.21
C LEU A 110 2.59 -5.19 -10.55
N LEU A 111 2.94 -6.47 -10.65
CA LEU A 111 3.46 -7.08 -11.87
C LEU A 111 2.56 -6.87 -13.11
N PRO A 112 1.21 -6.96 -13.02
CA PRO A 112 0.36 -6.71 -14.18
C PRO A 112 0.49 -5.30 -14.74
N TYR A 113 0.77 -4.30 -13.91
CA TYR A 113 0.91 -2.90 -14.33
C TYR A 113 2.33 -2.58 -14.76
N TYR A 114 3.32 -3.21 -14.12
CA TYR A 114 4.73 -3.06 -14.49
C TYR A 114 5.03 -3.62 -15.88
N ALA A 115 4.26 -4.61 -16.33
CA ALA A 115 4.43 -5.24 -17.64
C ALA A 115 3.75 -4.50 -18.81
N ILE A 116 2.97 -3.44 -18.54
CA ILE A 116 2.30 -2.61 -19.55
C ILE A 116 3.26 -1.52 -20.04
#